data_AF-A0AAD8NKA5-F1
#
_entry.id   AF-A0AAD8NKA5-F1
#
_cell.length_a   1.000
_cell.length_b   1.000
_cell.length_c   1.000
_cell.angle_alpha   90.00
_cell.angle_beta   90.00
_cell.angle_gamma   90.00
#
_symmetry.space_group_name_H-M   'P 1'
#
loop_
_entity.id
_entity.type
_entity.pdbx_description
1 polymer ?
#
loop_
_entity_poly.entity_id
_entity_poly.type
_entity_poly.pdbx_seq_one_letter_code
_entity_poly.pdbx_strand_id
1 'polypeptide(L)'
;MIHKGQASRDEPQSKDRASKSTNHIGHKGCQGVRVAKPVKKKLDWATKNNNVDCGVFLMRHMKTYMGSKVKKWRCGLVDDESKQEMQVNNLRLKYAYIILKSNVNIHKKRVVEVAKVLDVDAEFGYYWICFLVDW
;
A
#
# COMPACT_ATOMS: atom_id res chain seq x y z
N MET A 1 24.15 -14.94 38.01
CA MET A 1 24.57 -14.89 36.59
C MET A 1 23.75 -15.92 35.83
N ILE A 2 22.81 -15.49 34.99
CA ILE A 2 21.96 -16.40 34.18
C ILE A 2 22.07 -15.91 32.73
N HIS A 3 22.71 -16.72 31.88
CA HIS A 3 22.77 -16.48 30.44
C HIS A 3 21.41 -16.81 29.82
N LYS A 4 20.75 -15.82 29.21
CA LYS A 4 19.63 -16.06 28.28
C LYS A 4 20.20 -16.13 26.87
N GLY A 5 20.22 -17.34 26.31
CA GLY A 5 20.53 -17.59 24.90
C GLY A 5 19.47 -16.97 23.99
N GLN A 6 19.92 -16.28 22.94
CA GLN A 6 19.06 -15.78 21.88
C GLN A 6 18.75 -16.93 20.92
N ALA A 7 17.47 -17.30 20.81
CA ALA A 7 17.00 -18.14 19.73
C ALA A 7 16.98 -17.31 18.43
N SER A 8 17.89 -17.60 17.51
CA SER A 8 17.82 -17.14 16.12
C SER A 8 16.57 -17.74 15.49
N ARG A 9 15.59 -16.90 15.20
CA ARG A 9 14.40 -17.32 14.44
C ARG A 9 14.79 -17.35 12.97
N ASP A 10 15.07 -18.55 12.46
CA ASP A 10 15.28 -18.79 11.04
C ASP A 10 14.05 -18.35 10.24
N GLU A 11 14.30 -17.54 9.21
CA GLU A 11 13.28 -17.01 8.30
C GLU A 11 12.84 -18.12 7.31
N PRO A 12 11.54 -18.44 7.18
CA PRO A 12 11.12 -19.56 6.35
C PRO A 12 11.32 -19.31 4.84
N GLN A 13 11.72 -20.37 4.14
CA GLN A 13 11.90 -20.51 2.70
C GLN A 13 10.69 -19.99 1.89
N SER A 14 10.67 -18.70 1.56
CA SER A 14 9.68 -18.11 0.65
C SER A 14 10.01 -18.32 -0.84
N LYS A 15 11.17 -18.92 -1.15
CA LYS A 15 11.69 -19.05 -2.51
C LYS A 15 11.05 -20.19 -3.32
N ASP A 16 10.48 -21.19 -2.66
CA ASP A 16 10.09 -22.44 -3.33
C ASP A 16 8.66 -22.45 -3.88
N ARG A 17 7.85 -21.43 -3.56
CA ARG A 17 6.43 -21.37 -3.96
C ARG A 17 6.20 -20.71 -5.32
N ALA A 18 7.08 -19.79 -5.74
CA ALA A 18 6.91 -19.03 -6.98
C ALA A 18 7.27 -19.83 -8.25
N SER A 19 8.14 -20.84 -8.16
CA SER A 19 8.59 -21.62 -9.33
C SER A 19 7.61 -22.72 -9.78
N LYS A 20 6.57 -23.05 -9.01
CA LYS A 20 5.72 -24.22 -9.31
C LYS A 20 4.53 -23.98 -10.27
N SER A 21 4.23 -22.74 -10.68
CA SER A 21 2.95 -22.43 -11.36
C SER A 21 3.04 -22.15 -12.87
N THR A 22 4.22 -21.95 -13.46
CA THR A 22 4.31 -21.47 -14.85
C THR A 22 4.45 -22.56 -15.92
N ASN A 23 4.43 -23.84 -15.56
CA ASN A 23 4.78 -24.93 -16.48
C ASN A 23 3.61 -25.47 -17.33
N HIS A 24 2.39 -24.90 -17.24
CA HIS A 24 1.20 -25.46 -17.90
C HIS A 24 0.53 -24.53 -18.93
N ILE A 25 1.03 -23.31 -19.15
CA ILE A 25 0.40 -22.35 -20.08
C ILE A 25 1.38 -21.98 -21.20
N GLY A 26 1.35 -22.77 -22.27
CA GLY A 26 2.10 -22.52 -23.50
C GLY A 26 1.54 -21.33 -24.29
N HIS A 27 1.78 -20.11 -23.81
CA HIS A 27 1.42 -18.90 -24.56
C HIS A 27 2.55 -18.53 -25.54
N LYS A 28 2.31 -18.69 -26.85
CA LYS A 28 3.30 -18.50 -27.93
C LYS A 28 3.75 -17.03 -28.16
N GLY A 29 3.46 -16.12 -27.23
CA GLY A 29 3.80 -14.69 -27.32
C GLY A 29 4.90 -14.20 -26.37
N CYS A 30 5.48 -15.07 -25.52
CA CYS A 30 6.41 -14.65 -24.46
C CYS A 30 7.89 -14.87 -24.81
N GLN A 31 8.28 -14.80 -26.08
CA GLN A 31 9.70 -14.79 -26.44
C GLN A 31 10.31 -13.41 -26.08
N GLY A 32 10.75 -13.26 -24.84
CA GLY A 32 11.49 -12.08 -24.42
C GLY A 32 11.37 -11.64 -22.97
N VAL A 33 10.51 -12.27 -22.16
CA VAL A 33 10.54 -12.02 -20.70
C VAL A 33 11.72 -12.80 -20.14
N ARG A 34 12.91 -12.16 -20.12
CA ARG A 34 14.06 -12.68 -19.39
C ARG A 34 13.57 -13.03 -17.99
N VAL A 35 13.87 -14.23 -17.50
CA VAL A 35 13.62 -14.61 -16.11
C VAL A 35 14.50 -13.72 -15.23
N ALA A 36 14.00 -12.53 -14.94
CA ALA A 36 14.65 -11.56 -14.09
C ALA A 36 14.44 -12.03 -12.66
N LYS A 37 15.54 -12.21 -11.92
CA LYS A 37 15.48 -12.54 -10.50
C LYS A 37 14.69 -11.43 -9.78
N PRO A 38 13.53 -11.74 -9.15
CA PRO A 38 12.77 -10.72 -8.44
C PRO A 38 13.62 -10.15 -7.32
N VAL A 39 13.75 -8.82 -7.28
CA VAL A 39 14.44 -8.13 -6.18
C VAL A 39 13.37 -7.42 -5.35
N LYS A 40 13.17 -7.89 -4.12
CA LYS A 40 12.34 -7.19 -3.15
C LYS A 40 13.10 -5.94 -2.71
N LYS A 41 12.59 -4.76 -3.06
CA LYS A 41 13.16 -3.51 -2.57
C LYS A 41 12.81 -3.36 -1.08
N LYS A 42 13.84 -3.09 -0.27
CA LYS A 42 13.64 -2.57 1.09
C LYS A 42 13.08 -1.15 0.98
N LEU A 43 11.88 -0.98 1.52
CA LEU A 43 11.19 0.30 1.59
C LEU A 43 11.70 1.02 2.83
N ASP A 44 12.25 2.20 2.64
CA ASP A 44 12.89 2.94 3.74
C ASP A 44 11.86 3.36 4.81
N TRP A 45 10.59 3.46 4.46
CA TRP A 45 9.47 3.81 5.35
C TRP A 45 8.71 2.58 5.89
N ALA A 46 9.14 1.34 5.61
CA ALA A 46 8.41 0.16 6.04
C ALA A 46 8.45 -0.02 7.56
N THR A 47 7.28 -0.22 8.15
CA THR A 47 7.11 -0.54 9.57
C THR A 47 7.07 -2.06 9.80
N LYS A 48 7.41 -2.48 11.02
CA LYS A 48 7.38 -3.91 11.41
C LYS A 48 6.11 -4.32 12.15
N ASN A 49 5.58 -3.42 12.99
CA ASN A 49 4.52 -3.75 13.95
C ASN A 49 3.21 -3.00 13.69
N ASN A 50 3.09 -2.27 12.58
CA ASN A 50 1.86 -1.57 12.23
C ASN A 50 1.03 -2.40 11.25
N ASN A 51 0.14 -3.22 11.80
CA ASN A 51 -0.80 -4.06 11.06
C ASN A 51 -2.12 -3.34 10.71
N VAL A 52 -2.44 -2.24 11.39
CA VAL A 52 -3.69 -1.49 11.21
C VAL A 52 -3.66 -0.55 10.00
N ASP A 53 -2.47 -0.09 9.58
CA ASP A 53 -2.30 0.89 8.50
C ASP A 53 -1.89 0.31 7.16
N CYS A 54 -1.86 -1.02 7.02
CA CYS A 54 -1.41 -1.68 5.80
C CYS A 54 -2.15 -1.16 4.54
N GLY A 55 -3.45 -0.90 4.64
CA GLY A 55 -4.25 -0.31 3.56
C GLY A 55 -3.84 1.13 3.22
N VAL A 56 -3.49 1.95 4.21
CA VAL A 56 -3.02 3.33 4.00
C VAL A 56 -1.68 3.34 3.28
N PHE A 57 -0.75 2.47 3.70
CA PHE A 57 0.54 2.31 3.02
C PHE A 57 0.38 1.79 1.59
N LEU A 58 -0.52 0.82 1.36
CA LEU A 58 -0.81 0.29 0.03
C LEU A 58 -1.39 1.37 -0.89
N MET A 59 -2.41 2.08 -0.42
CA MET A 59 -2.99 3.21 -1.16
C MET A 59 -1.89 4.25 -1.47
N ARG A 60 -1.09 4.66 -0.49
CA ARG A 60 -0.01 5.63 -0.72
C ARG A 60 1.02 5.13 -1.73
N HIS A 61 1.37 3.85 -1.70
CA HIS A 61 2.23 3.21 -2.68
C HIS A 61 1.63 3.34 -4.08
N MET A 62 0.39 2.87 -4.29
CA MET A 62 -0.29 2.94 -5.58
C MET A 62 -0.44 4.38 -6.08
N LYS A 63 -0.60 5.36 -5.17
CA LYS A 63 -0.77 6.77 -5.55
C LYS A 63 0.49 7.38 -6.12
N THR A 64 1.65 6.99 -5.57
CA THR A 64 2.93 7.67 -5.83
C THR A 64 3.84 6.87 -6.75
N TYR A 65 3.59 5.57 -6.89
CA TYR A 65 4.40 4.71 -7.73
C TYR A 65 3.82 4.61 -9.15
N MET A 66 4.46 5.31 -10.09
CA MET A 66 4.04 5.38 -11.51
C MET A 66 4.91 4.50 -12.42
N GLY A 67 5.41 3.37 -11.91
CA GLY A 67 6.23 2.44 -12.70
C GLY A 67 7.67 2.90 -13.00
N SER A 68 8.12 4.02 -12.41
CA SER A 68 9.49 4.51 -12.56
C SER A 68 10.51 3.64 -11.82
N LYS A 69 11.79 3.70 -12.22
CA LYS A 69 12.88 2.93 -11.59
C LYS A 69 12.84 3.12 -10.08
N VAL A 70 12.59 2.01 -9.35
CA VAL A 70 12.36 2.00 -7.89
C VAL A 70 13.42 2.76 -7.09
N LYS A 71 14.68 2.81 -7.54
CA LYS A 71 15.76 3.57 -6.90
C LYS A 71 15.51 5.08 -6.79
N LYS A 72 14.73 5.65 -7.72
CA LYS A 72 14.38 7.08 -7.76
C LYS A 72 13.02 7.39 -7.13
N TRP A 73 12.25 6.36 -6.79
CA TRP A 73 10.91 6.55 -6.25
C TRP A 73 10.97 7.04 -4.80
N ARG A 74 10.13 8.03 -4.51
CA ARG A 74 9.94 8.62 -3.18
C ARG A 74 8.45 8.59 -2.85
N CYS A 75 8.09 7.76 -1.88
CA CYS A 75 6.72 7.64 -1.38
C CYS A 75 6.30 8.92 -0.59
N GLY A 76 7.27 9.65 -0.03
CA GLY A 76 7.05 10.84 0.80
C GLY A 76 6.70 10.54 2.25
N LEU A 77 6.76 9.28 2.66
CA LEU A 77 6.74 8.86 4.07
C LEU A 77 8.16 8.88 4.63
N VAL A 78 8.30 9.35 5.86
CA VAL A 78 9.59 9.40 6.57
C VAL A 78 9.80 8.14 7.41
N ASP A 79 11.06 7.82 7.71
CA ASP A 79 11.48 6.74 8.62
C ASP A 79 11.73 7.30 10.04
N ASP A 80 10.73 8.02 10.55
CA ASP A 80 10.69 8.57 11.91
C ASP A 80 9.31 8.25 12.45
N GLU A 81 9.24 7.50 13.55
CA GLU A 81 7.99 6.88 14.02
C GLU A 81 6.90 7.93 14.30
N SER A 82 7.21 9.00 15.03
CA SER A 82 6.25 10.04 15.40
C SER A 82 5.78 10.86 14.19
N LYS A 83 6.70 11.29 13.33
CA LYS A 83 6.34 12.03 12.11
C LYS A 83 5.58 11.16 11.13
N GLN A 84 5.97 9.90 11.00
CA GLN A 84 5.29 8.95 10.14
C GLN A 84 3.87 8.67 10.65
N GLU A 85 3.67 8.51 11.95
CA GLU A 85 2.34 8.35 12.55
C GLU A 85 1.44 9.54 12.19
N MET A 86 1.94 10.77 12.32
CA MET A 86 1.21 11.97 11.90
C MET A 86 0.88 11.96 10.40
N GLN A 87 1.84 11.57 9.55
CA GLN A 87 1.62 11.45 8.10
C GLN A 87 0.55 10.40 7.78
N VAL A 88 0.56 9.27 8.46
CA VAL A 88 -0.40 8.18 8.30
C VAL A 88 -1.79 8.61 8.76
N ASN A 89 -1.91 9.30 9.90
CA ASN A 89 -3.18 9.83 10.38
C ASN A 89 -3.79 10.84 9.40
N ASN A 90 -2.98 11.74 8.85
CA ASN A 90 -3.42 12.67 7.82
C ASN A 90 -3.89 11.95 6.54
N LEU A 91 -3.19 10.86 6.17
CA LEU A 91 -3.60 10.03 5.04
C LEU A 91 -4.90 9.27 5.32
N ARG A 92 -5.12 8.74 6.53
CA ARG A 92 -6.39 8.12 6.94
C ARG A 92 -7.54 9.08 6.75
N LEU A 93 -7.42 10.30 7.27
CA LEU A 93 -8.45 11.34 7.13
C LEU A 93 -8.70 11.68 5.67
N LYS A 94 -7.63 11.89 4.89
CA LYS A 94 -7.73 12.22 3.46
C LYS A 94 -8.42 11.12 2.66
N TYR A 95 -8.05 9.86 2.89
CA TYR A 95 -8.65 8.73 2.18
C TYR A 95 -10.09 8.48 2.62
N ALA A 96 -10.39 8.55 3.91
CA ALA A 96 -11.75 8.46 4.42
C ALA A 96 -12.65 9.54 3.80
N TYR A 97 -12.19 10.80 3.78
CA TYR A 97 -12.89 11.91 3.16
C TYR A 97 -13.20 11.65 1.68
N ILE A 98 -12.21 11.19 0.91
CA ILE A 98 -12.37 10.88 -0.52
C ILE A 98 -13.40 9.77 -0.74
N ILE A 99 -13.32 8.67 0.03
CA ILE A 99 -14.24 7.54 -0.06
C ILE A 99 -15.67 7.98 0.32
N LEU A 100 -15.80 8.69 1.44
CA LEU A 100 -17.09 9.15 1.97
C LEU A 100 -17.80 10.12 1.02
N LYS A 101 -17.08 11.05 0.39
CA LYS A 101 -17.64 12.03 -0.56
C LYS A 101 -17.68 11.56 -2.01
N SER A 102 -17.21 10.35 -2.30
CA SER A 102 -17.24 9.79 -3.66
C SER A 102 -18.64 9.63 -4.21
N ASN A 103 -18.81 9.87 -5.52
CA ASN A 103 -20.07 9.65 -6.22
C ASN A 103 -20.49 8.17 -6.26
N VAL A 104 -19.54 7.25 -6.10
CA VAL A 104 -19.85 5.81 -6.03
C VAL A 104 -20.36 5.36 -4.67
N ASN A 105 -20.21 6.20 -3.63
CA ASN A 105 -20.74 5.88 -2.31
C ASN A 105 -22.26 6.10 -2.31
N ILE A 106 -23.02 5.01 -2.26
CA ILE A 106 -24.49 5.03 -2.20
C ILE A 106 -25.03 5.84 -1.00
N HIS A 107 -24.24 5.95 0.07
CA HIS A 107 -24.59 6.70 1.28
C HIS A 107 -24.07 8.14 1.26
N LYS A 108 -23.48 8.63 0.17
CA LYS A 108 -22.89 9.98 0.07
C LYS A 108 -23.84 11.06 0.57
N LYS A 109 -25.12 11.03 0.15
CA LYS A 109 -26.12 12.05 0.55
C LYS A 109 -26.25 12.12 2.08
N ARG A 110 -26.53 10.98 2.72
CA ARG A 110 -26.64 10.86 4.18
C ARG A 110 -25.35 11.29 4.89
N VAL A 111 -24.19 10.86 4.39
CA VAL A 111 -22.90 11.21 4.98
C VAL A 111 -22.64 12.71 4.90
N VAL A 112 -22.91 13.34 3.74
CA VAL A 112 -22.74 14.78 3.56
C VAL A 112 -23.73 15.55 4.43
N GLU A 113 -24.98 15.11 4.53
CA GLU A 113 -25.99 15.74 5.41
C GLU A 113 -25.56 15.74 6.87
N VAL A 114 -25.05 14.61 7.38
CA VAL A 114 -24.50 14.51 8.74
C VAL A 114 -23.23 15.35 8.90
N ALA A 115 -22.40 15.43 7.86
CA ALA A 115 -21.12 16.14 7.89
C ALA A 115 -21.23 17.67 7.75
N LYS A 116 -22.40 18.24 7.41
CA LYS A 116 -22.64 19.70 7.33
C LYS A 116 -22.37 20.46 8.64
N VAL A 117 -22.07 19.74 9.72
CA VAL A 117 -21.67 20.30 11.02
C VAL A 117 -20.16 20.63 11.08
N LEU A 118 -19.35 20.18 10.12
CA LEU A 118 -17.89 20.34 10.15
C LEU A 118 -17.37 20.79 8.78
N ASP A 119 -17.15 22.10 8.63
CA ASP A 119 -16.55 22.72 7.44
C ASP A 119 -15.11 22.24 7.26
N VAL A 120 -14.88 21.39 6.25
CA VAL A 120 -13.53 21.05 5.79
C VAL A 120 -13.54 21.03 4.26
N ASP A 121 -13.05 22.13 3.69
CA ASP A 121 -12.79 22.26 2.25
C ASP A 121 -11.59 21.41 1.85
N ALA A 122 -11.79 20.46 0.95
CA ALA A 122 -10.68 19.80 0.27
C ALA A 122 -11.08 19.35 -1.14
N GLU A 123 -10.31 19.82 -2.12
CA GLU A 123 -10.78 19.99 -3.48
C GLU A 123 -10.26 18.98 -4.51
N PHE A 124 -9.81 17.74 -4.29
CA PHE A 124 -9.40 16.91 -5.47
C PHE A 124 -9.48 15.38 -5.31
N GLY A 125 -9.98 14.71 -6.37
CA GLY A 125 -9.46 13.41 -6.81
C GLY A 125 -10.43 12.32 -7.31
N TYR A 126 -11.33 12.60 -8.27
CA TYR A 126 -12.17 11.58 -8.93
C TYR A 126 -11.43 10.79 -10.02
N TYR A 127 -10.49 9.91 -9.68
CA TYR A 127 -9.98 8.88 -10.61
C TYR A 127 -9.45 7.62 -9.91
N TRP A 128 -9.73 7.45 -8.62
CA TRP A 128 -8.97 6.49 -7.78
C TRP A 128 -9.80 5.41 -7.08
N ILE A 129 -11.13 5.51 -7.10
CA ILE A 129 -11.99 4.52 -6.45
C ILE A 129 -12.34 3.35 -7.38
N CYS A 130 -12.25 3.52 -8.71
CA CYS A 130 -12.56 2.45 -9.65
C CYS A 130 -11.57 1.27 -9.61
N PHE A 131 -10.37 1.41 -9.01
CA PHE A 131 -9.42 0.30 -8.88
C PHE A 131 -9.58 -0.53 -7.59
N LEU A 132 -10.53 -0.19 -6.70
CA LEU A 132 -10.76 -0.90 -5.43
C LEU A 132 -12.04 -1.76 -5.43
N VAL A 133 -12.81 -1.79 -6.51
CA VAL A 133 -14.10 -2.53 -6.57
C VAL A 133 -14.14 -3.60 -7.68
N ASP A 134 -13.07 -3.73 -8.48
CA ASP A 134 -12.94 -4.79 -9.50
C ASP A 134 -11.74 -5.73 -9.19
N TRP A 135 -11.73 -6.35 -8.00
CA TRP A 135 -10.93 -7.55 -7.69
C TRP A 135 -11.80 -8.55 -6.92
#